data_AF-A0A3D8HQP6-F1
#
_entry.id   AF-A0A3D8HQP6-F1
#
_cell.length_a   1.000
_cell.length_b   1.000
_cell.length_c   1.000
_cell.angle_alpha   90.00
_cell.angle_beta   90.00
_cell.angle_gamma   90.00
#
_symmetry.space_group_name_H-M   'P 1'
#
loop_
_entity.id
_entity.type
_entity.pdbx_description
1 polymer ?
#
loop_
_entity_poly.entity_id
_entity_poly.type
_entity_poly.pdbx_seq_one_letter_code
_entity_poly.pdbx_strand_id
1 'polypeptide(L)'
;MAHLQVKNGQSTLTEQDLRPLLMKYLSENQDFRLYCKAINNEDKSEKRCCPDVVGVSFPFVKYHKVALEFLGSKIPNVSFYSFEIKKSLNWHNFREYYFRAILNSEWANGSYLVTSEIEWDLVEEINRLHEKFGIGLIKLEREAENRVLVYAKEHEVLDTRKTDDIFYTLVQNNSDFRDFVADVNNQIKTHAGTATNSPLCLRF
;
A
#
# COMPACT_ATOMS: atom_id res chain seq x y z
N MET A 1 24.47 10.70 43.54
CA MET A 1 24.50 11.63 42.39
C MET A 1 25.09 10.88 41.19
N ALA A 2 24.28 10.08 40.51
CA ALA A 2 24.69 9.43 39.27
C ALA A 2 24.12 10.25 38.11
N HIS A 3 25.00 10.81 37.29
CA HIS A 3 24.65 11.63 36.15
C HIS A 3 23.82 10.84 35.14
N LEU A 4 22.55 11.23 34.98
CA LEU A 4 21.75 10.91 33.80
C LEU A 4 22.36 11.65 32.61
N GLN A 5 23.12 10.93 31.78
CA GLN A 5 23.42 11.38 30.43
C GLN A 5 22.13 11.31 29.61
N VAL A 6 21.55 12.47 29.32
CA VAL A 6 20.53 12.63 28.30
C VAL A 6 21.17 12.30 26.94
N LYS A 7 20.90 11.11 26.40
CA LYS A 7 21.17 10.83 24.99
C LYS A 7 20.13 11.58 24.15
N ASN A 8 20.48 12.79 23.71
CA ASN A 8 19.89 13.38 22.51
C ASN A 8 20.33 12.54 21.32
N GLY A 9 19.51 11.54 20.95
CA GLY A 9 19.69 10.76 19.75
C GLY A 9 18.33 10.57 19.10
N GLN A 10 18.04 11.33 18.05
CA GLN A 10 16.96 10.99 17.13
C GLN A 10 17.23 9.57 16.63
N SER A 11 16.46 8.59 17.11
CA SER A 11 16.56 7.22 16.58
C SER A 11 16.11 7.28 15.12
N THR A 12 17.05 7.16 14.18
CA THR A 12 16.72 7.18 12.75
C THR A 12 15.83 5.99 12.44
N LEU A 13 14.63 6.25 11.90
CA LEU A 13 13.69 5.20 11.51
C LEU A 13 14.32 4.31 10.44
N THR A 14 14.19 3.00 10.60
CA THR A 14 14.49 2.03 9.54
C THR A 14 13.26 1.84 8.64
N GLU A 15 13.44 1.26 7.44
CA GLU A 15 12.30 0.89 6.59
C GLU A 15 11.32 -0.05 7.29
N GLN A 16 11.81 -0.89 8.20
CA GLN A 16 10.97 -1.82 8.96
C GLN A 16 10.12 -1.10 10.01
N ASP A 17 10.65 -0.04 10.62
CA ASP A 17 9.90 0.78 11.57
C ASP A 17 8.78 1.59 10.88
N LEU A 18 8.95 1.90 9.59
CA LEU A 18 7.96 2.63 8.80
C LEU A 18 6.75 1.79 8.43
N ARG A 19 6.88 0.46 8.31
CA ARG A 19 5.77 -0.44 7.96
C ARG A 19 4.56 -0.32 8.88
N PRO A 20 4.67 -0.49 10.22
CA PRO A 20 3.51 -0.37 11.11
C PRO A 20 2.93 1.04 11.13
N LEU A 21 3.78 2.08 11.03
CA LEU A 21 3.34 3.47 10.96
C LEU A 21 2.49 3.72 9.69
N LEU A 22 2.97 3.22 8.55
CA LEU A 22 2.27 3.31 7.27
C LEU A 22 0.93 2.59 7.33
N MET A 23 0.90 1.33 7.77
CA MET A 23 -0.33 0.54 7.81
C MET A 23 -1.39 1.20 8.69
N LYS A 24 -0.99 1.72 9.86
CA LYS A 24 -1.90 2.48 10.72
C LYS A 24 -2.44 3.72 10.03
N TYR A 25 -1.56 4.49 9.39
CA TYR A 25 -1.98 5.68 8.64
C TYR A 25 -2.97 5.33 7.52
N LEU A 26 -2.70 4.29 6.73
CA LEU A 26 -3.55 3.89 5.61
C LEU A 26 -4.91 3.31 6.03
N SER A 27 -4.99 2.66 7.19
CA SER A 27 -6.25 2.12 7.70
C SER A 27 -7.15 3.20 8.31
N GLU A 28 -6.57 4.20 8.96
CA GLU A 28 -7.29 5.29 9.63
C GLU A 28 -7.59 6.48 8.70
N ASN A 29 -6.77 6.70 7.66
CA ASN A 29 -6.96 7.79 6.72
C ASN A 29 -8.23 7.59 5.87
N GLN A 30 -9.05 8.63 5.75
CA GLN A 30 -10.36 8.54 5.11
C GLN A 30 -10.31 8.31 3.59
N ASP A 31 -9.27 8.79 2.93
CA ASP A 31 -9.07 8.62 1.49
C ASP A 31 -8.72 7.17 1.16
N PHE A 32 -7.97 6.50 2.06
CA PHE A 32 -7.48 5.14 1.89
C PHE A 32 -8.41 4.08 2.47
N ARG A 33 -8.56 4.06 3.81
CA ARG A 33 -9.26 3.02 4.59
C ARG A 33 -8.91 1.60 4.14
N LEU A 34 -7.62 1.33 4.01
CA LEU A 34 -7.13 0.07 3.46
C LEU A 34 -6.99 -1.00 4.54
N TYR A 35 -7.30 -2.25 4.17
CA TYR A 35 -6.78 -3.41 4.87
C TYR A 35 -5.38 -3.69 4.35
N CYS A 36 -4.38 -3.53 5.21
CA CYS A 36 -2.97 -3.64 4.82
C CYS A 36 -2.29 -4.88 5.39
N LYS A 37 -1.30 -5.39 4.66
CA LYS A 37 -0.35 -6.39 5.15
C LYS A 37 1.07 -6.01 4.75
N ALA A 38 1.98 -6.07 5.71
CA ALA A 38 3.41 -5.97 5.43
C ALA A 38 3.91 -7.30 4.84
N ILE A 39 4.78 -7.21 3.84
CA ILE A 39 5.33 -8.37 3.14
C ILE A 39 6.82 -8.48 3.43
N ASN A 40 7.25 -9.63 3.93
CA ASN A 40 8.67 -9.92 4.10
C ASN A 40 9.21 -10.53 2.80
N ASN A 41 10.11 -9.81 2.14
CA ASN A 41 10.85 -10.33 1.01
C ASN A 41 12.14 -10.96 1.52
N GLU A 42 12.34 -12.25 1.26
CA GLU A 42 13.57 -12.96 1.66
C GLU A 42 14.78 -12.50 0.82
N ASP A 43 14.56 -12.19 -0.46
CA ASP A 43 15.56 -11.62 -1.36
C ASP A 43 14.99 -10.46 -2.20
N LYS A 44 15.57 -9.26 -2.04
CA LYS A 44 15.22 -8.06 -2.83
C LYS A 44 16.06 -7.92 -4.11
N SER A 45 17.00 -8.83 -4.36
CA SER A 45 17.84 -8.83 -5.55
C SER A 45 17.12 -9.37 -6.79
N GLU A 46 15.97 -10.03 -6.61
CA GLU A 46 15.16 -10.51 -7.71
C GLU A 46 14.71 -9.37 -8.64
N LYS A 47 14.46 -9.73 -9.90
CA LYS A 47 14.04 -8.79 -10.94
C LYS A 47 12.68 -8.16 -10.63
N ARG A 48 11.82 -8.87 -9.91
CA ARG A 48 10.51 -8.43 -9.43
C ARG A 48 10.26 -9.03 -8.06
N CYS A 49 10.00 -8.19 -7.07
CA CYS A 49 9.72 -8.61 -5.70
C CYS A 49 8.32 -8.17 -5.30
N CYS A 50 7.82 -8.65 -4.16
CA CYS A 50 6.62 -8.08 -3.58
C CYS A 50 6.91 -6.65 -3.09
N PRO A 51 5.93 -5.72 -3.17
CA PRO A 51 6.00 -4.45 -2.44
C PRO A 51 6.19 -4.67 -0.93
N ASP A 52 6.77 -3.71 -0.21
CA ASP A 52 6.99 -3.82 1.24
C ASP A 52 5.68 -3.92 2.04
N VAL A 53 4.64 -3.22 1.58
CA VAL A 53 3.29 -3.29 2.11
C VAL A 53 2.31 -3.36 0.95
N VAL A 54 1.29 -4.19 1.09
CA VAL A 54 0.15 -4.29 0.17
C VAL A 54 -1.13 -3.91 0.90
N GLY A 55 -2.08 -3.34 0.17
CA GLY A 55 -3.36 -2.88 0.71
C GLY A 55 -4.51 -3.24 -0.20
N VAL A 56 -5.70 -3.34 0.38
CA VAL A 56 -6.95 -3.51 -0.38
C VAL A 56 -8.04 -2.60 0.18
N SER A 57 -8.78 -1.95 -0.72
CA SER A 57 -10.00 -1.23 -0.39
C SER A 57 -11.19 -2.10 -0.76
N PHE A 58 -12.15 -2.21 0.16
CA PHE A 58 -13.43 -2.89 -0.06
C PHE A 58 -14.56 -1.86 -0.08
N PRO A 59 -14.95 -1.31 -1.25
CA PRO A 59 -15.97 -0.28 -1.33
C PRO A 59 -17.30 -0.71 -0.71
N PHE A 60 -17.66 -2.00 -0.84
CA PHE A 60 -18.92 -2.54 -0.33
C PHE A 60 -19.06 -2.45 1.20
N VAL A 61 -17.96 -2.41 1.96
CA VAL A 61 -18.01 -2.29 3.44
C VAL A 61 -18.57 -0.93 3.87
N LYS A 62 -18.53 0.08 2.98
CA LYS A 62 -19.05 1.43 3.25
C LYS A 62 -20.56 1.54 3.09
N TYR A 63 -21.24 0.55 2.51
CA TYR A 63 -22.66 0.63 2.17
C TYR A 63 -23.51 -0.33 3.01
N HIS A 64 -24.73 0.08 3.33
CA HIS A 64 -25.74 -0.80 3.92
C HIS A 64 -26.21 -1.85 2.91
N LYS A 65 -26.63 -3.03 3.41
CA LYS A 65 -27.10 -4.16 2.59
C LYS A 65 -28.16 -3.76 1.55
N VAL A 66 -29.13 -2.93 1.93
CA VAL A 66 -30.19 -2.46 1.01
C VAL A 66 -29.61 -1.65 -0.15
N ALA A 67 -28.63 -0.79 0.12
CA ALA A 67 -27.95 -0.02 -0.92
C ALA A 67 -27.10 -0.92 -1.82
N LEU A 68 -26.44 -1.94 -1.23
CA LEU A 68 -25.69 -2.93 -2.01
C LEU A 68 -26.57 -3.72 -2.97
N GLU A 69 -27.75 -4.17 -2.52
CA GLU A 69 -28.73 -4.87 -3.35
C GLU A 69 -29.26 -4.00 -4.49
N PHE A 70 -29.51 -2.71 -4.23
CA PHE A 70 -29.98 -1.76 -5.24
C PHE A 70 -28.89 -1.37 -6.24
N LEU A 71 -27.66 -1.13 -5.76
CA LEU A 71 -26.54 -0.71 -6.61
C LEU A 71 -25.99 -1.89 -7.41
N GLY A 72 -25.96 -3.10 -6.84
CA GLY A 72 -25.50 -4.32 -7.51
C GLY A 72 -24.13 -4.12 -8.16
N SER A 73 -24.06 -4.31 -9.48
CA SER A 73 -22.82 -4.13 -10.27
C SER A 73 -22.33 -2.68 -10.37
N LYS A 74 -23.06 -1.69 -9.84
CA LYS A 74 -22.65 -0.28 -9.79
C LYS A 74 -21.76 0.05 -8.59
N ILE A 75 -21.58 -0.89 -7.66
CA ILE A 75 -20.63 -0.71 -6.55
C ILE A 75 -19.21 -0.71 -7.15
N PRO A 76 -18.34 0.23 -6.76
CA PRO A 76 -16.96 0.23 -7.21
C PRO A 76 -16.25 -1.10 -6.91
N ASN A 77 -15.37 -1.50 -7.81
CA ASN A 77 -14.60 -2.74 -7.67
C ASN A 77 -13.66 -2.69 -6.46
N VAL A 78 -13.28 -3.87 -5.97
CA VAL A 78 -12.17 -4.00 -5.02
C VAL A 78 -10.91 -3.43 -5.66
N SER A 79 -10.22 -2.55 -4.94
CA SER A 79 -9.00 -1.90 -5.42
C SER A 79 -7.81 -2.32 -4.59
N PHE A 80 -6.74 -2.73 -5.26
CA PHE A 80 -5.47 -3.11 -4.66
C PHE A 80 -4.48 -1.96 -4.69
N TYR A 81 -3.66 -1.90 -3.65
CA TYR A 81 -2.64 -0.88 -3.49
C TYR A 81 -1.30 -1.51 -3.12
N SER A 82 -0.24 -0.88 -3.57
CA SER A 82 1.13 -1.28 -3.26
C SER A 82 1.94 -0.11 -2.73
N PHE A 83 2.85 -0.41 -1.81
CA PHE A 83 3.70 0.58 -1.16
C PHE A 83 5.13 0.06 -1.10
N GLU A 84 6.04 0.75 -1.78
CA GLU A 84 7.49 0.52 -1.68
C GLU A 84 8.06 1.53 -0.67
N ILE A 85 8.70 1.03 0.38
CA ILE A 85 9.19 1.87 1.47
C ILE A 85 10.68 2.11 1.29
N LYS A 86 11.10 3.37 1.41
CA LYS A 86 12.52 3.77 1.40
C LYS A 86 12.78 4.78 2.48
N LYS A 87 13.80 4.55 3.31
CA LYS A 87 14.13 5.45 4.42
C LYS A 87 14.34 6.89 3.94
N SER A 88 15.17 7.06 2.92
CA SER A 88 15.51 8.37 2.36
C SER A 88 15.53 8.39 0.84
N LEU A 89 15.02 9.48 0.27
CA LEU A 89 15.05 9.78 -1.16
C LEU A 89 15.92 11.01 -1.43
N ASN A 90 16.89 10.84 -2.32
CA ASN A 90 17.79 11.89 -2.80
C ASN A 90 18.08 11.68 -4.29
N TRP A 91 18.76 12.64 -4.91
CA TRP A 91 19.08 12.62 -6.34
C TRP A 91 19.84 11.37 -6.83
N HIS A 92 20.55 10.66 -5.95
CA HIS A 92 21.34 9.48 -6.32
C HIS A 92 20.49 8.21 -6.40
N ASN A 93 19.45 8.08 -5.57
CA ASN A 93 18.72 6.83 -5.39
C ASN A 93 17.26 6.87 -5.89
N PHE A 94 16.66 8.05 -6.02
CA PHE A 94 15.22 8.14 -6.21
C PHE A 94 14.72 7.49 -7.50
N ARG A 95 15.46 7.61 -8.61
CA ARG A 95 15.06 7.02 -9.90
C ARG A 95 15.01 5.51 -9.80
N GLU A 96 16.06 4.91 -9.24
CA GLU A 96 16.11 3.46 -9.04
C GLU A 96 14.91 2.98 -8.22
N TYR A 97 14.65 3.63 -7.09
CA TYR A 97 13.53 3.26 -6.21
C TYR A 97 12.17 3.51 -6.85
N TYR A 98 12.02 4.60 -7.61
CA TYR A 98 10.80 4.90 -8.34
C TYR A 98 10.52 3.85 -9.42
N PHE A 99 11.53 3.46 -10.22
CA PHE A 99 11.37 2.39 -11.21
C PHE A 99 11.15 1.03 -10.57
N ARG A 100 11.73 0.75 -9.41
CA ARG A 100 11.43 -0.44 -8.62
C ARG A 100 9.97 -0.46 -8.18
N ALA A 101 9.45 0.66 -7.68
CA ALA A 101 8.06 0.79 -7.29
C ALA A 101 7.11 0.53 -8.47
N ILE A 102 7.44 0.98 -9.69
CA ILE A 102 6.68 0.63 -10.90
C ILE A 102 6.68 -0.88 -11.12
N LEU A 103 7.87 -1.51 -11.22
CA LEU A 103 8.00 -2.92 -11.58
C LEU A 103 7.34 -3.88 -10.59
N ASN A 104 7.36 -3.54 -9.30
CA ASN A 104 6.76 -4.33 -8.22
C ASN A 104 5.23 -4.16 -8.13
N SER A 105 4.66 -3.18 -8.85
CA SER A 105 3.29 -2.72 -8.63
C SER A 105 2.38 -2.71 -9.86
N GLU A 106 2.82 -3.26 -11.00
CA GLU A 106 2.03 -3.26 -12.25
C GLU A 106 0.66 -3.98 -12.14
N TRP A 107 0.42 -4.70 -11.04
CA TRP A 107 -0.84 -5.38 -10.73
C TRP A 107 -1.78 -4.55 -9.84
N ALA A 108 -1.34 -3.43 -9.28
CA ALA A 108 -2.09 -2.64 -8.31
C ALA A 108 -2.88 -1.51 -8.99
N ASN A 109 -4.02 -1.14 -8.41
CA ASN A 109 -4.82 0.01 -8.86
C ASN A 109 -4.12 1.32 -8.54
N GLY A 110 -3.51 1.43 -7.36
CA GLY A 110 -2.72 2.61 -6.96
C GLY A 110 -1.42 2.20 -6.29
N SER A 111 -0.34 2.93 -6.57
CA SER A 111 1.00 2.55 -6.12
C SER A 111 1.75 3.74 -5.58
N TYR A 112 2.45 3.55 -4.46
CA TYR A 112 3.11 4.64 -3.75
C TYR A 112 4.56 4.30 -3.42
N LEU A 113 5.42 5.28 -3.62
CA LEU A 113 6.70 5.36 -2.94
C LEU A 113 6.49 6.02 -1.58
N VAL A 114 7.04 5.44 -0.53
CA VAL A 114 6.86 5.91 0.85
C VAL A 114 8.21 6.20 1.46
N THR A 115 8.35 7.37 2.09
CA THR A 115 9.63 7.74 2.71
C THR A 115 9.50 8.57 3.98
N SER A 116 10.50 8.49 4.85
CA SER A 116 10.63 9.40 6.00
C SER A 116 11.44 10.63 5.69
N GLU A 117 12.44 10.53 4.81
CA GLU A 117 13.41 11.59 4.52
C GLU A 117 13.43 11.87 3.00
N ILE A 118 13.30 13.13 2.60
CA ILE A 118 13.31 13.50 1.18
C ILE A 118 13.97 14.88 1.00
N GLU A 119 14.82 15.01 0.00
CA GLU A 119 15.29 16.30 -0.51
C GLU A 119 14.11 17.01 -1.20
N TRP A 120 13.63 18.14 -0.66
CA TRP A 120 12.35 18.72 -1.07
C TRP A 120 12.32 19.21 -2.53
N ASP A 121 13.47 19.60 -3.09
CA ASP A 121 13.65 19.93 -4.51
C ASP A 121 13.42 18.71 -5.43
N LEU A 122 13.53 17.50 -4.91
CA LEU A 122 13.23 16.26 -5.64
C LEU A 122 11.74 16.08 -5.93
N VAL A 123 10.86 16.69 -5.12
CA VAL A 123 9.40 16.52 -5.24
C VAL A 123 8.90 16.99 -6.61
N GLU A 124 9.52 18.01 -7.21
CA GLU A 124 9.16 18.47 -8.56
C GLU A 124 9.49 17.39 -9.62
N GLU A 125 10.66 16.75 -9.52
CA GLU A 125 11.06 15.70 -10.45
C GLU A 125 10.23 14.42 -10.25
N ILE A 126 9.89 14.06 -9.00
CA ILE A 126 8.94 12.97 -8.72
C ILE A 126 7.57 13.29 -9.33
N ASN A 127 7.07 14.52 -9.24
CA ASN A 127 5.82 14.92 -9.90
C ASN A 127 5.88 14.76 -11.42
N ARG A 128 7.02 15.09 -12.06
CA ARG A 128 7.19 14.86 -13.51
C ARG A 128 7.15 13.37 -13.86
N LEU A 129 7.77 12.51 -13.06
CA LEU A 129 7.68 11.06 -13.24
C LEU A 129 6.28 10.53 -12.93
N HIS A 130 5.60 11.10 -11.94
CA HIS A 130 4.22 10.78 -11.58
C HIS A 130 3.28 11.06 -12.75
N GLU A 131 3.45 12.18 -13.44
CA GLU A 131 2.63 12.49 -14.61
C GLU A 131 2.71 11.40 -15.69
N LYS A 132 3.87 10.77 -15.84
CA LYS A 132 4.11 9.73 -16.84
C LYS A 132 3.75 8.32 -16.37
N PHE A 133 4.00 8.00 -15.10
CA PHE A 133 3.98 6.62 -14.60
C PHE A 133 2.99 6.38 -13.44
N GLY A 134 2.45 7.43 -12.84
CA GLY A 134 1.34 7.34 -11.89
C GLY A 134 1.70 6.96 -10.45
N ILE A 135 2.98 6.75 -10.10
CA ILE A 135 3.35 6.42 -8.71
C ILE A 135 3.16 7.64 -7.81
N GLY A 136 2.42 7.48 -6.72
CA GLY A 136 2.24 8.49 -5.70
C GLY A 136 3.41 8.56 -4.72
N LEU A 137 3.42 9.57 -3.86
CA LEU A 137 4.44 9.80 -2.85
C LEU A 137 3.80 10.08 -1.49
N ILE A 138 4.14 9.28 -0.49
CA ILE A 138 3.72 9.48 0.90
C ILE A 138 4.96 9.80 1.73
N LYS A 139 4.89 10.89 2.51
CA LYS A 139 5.89 11.21 3.51
C LYS A 139 5.37 10.83 4.89
N LEU A 140 6.14 10.01 5.59
CA LEU A 140 5.87 9.59 6.95
C LEU A 140 6.76 10.35 7.93
N GLU A 141 6.19 10.79 9.04
CA GLU A 141 6.91 11.51 10.09
C GLU A 141 6.57 10.93 11.46
N ARG A 142 7.56 10.89 12.38
CA ARG A 142 7.34 10.39 13.75
C ARG A 142 6.74 11.46 14.66
N GLU A 143 7.15 12.71 14.46
CA GLU A 143 6.86 13.84 15.35
C GLU A 143 5.90 14.86 14.71
N ALA A 144 5.53 14.64 13.45
CA ALA A 144 4.61 15.48 12.68
C ALA A 144 3.56 14.61 11.96
N GLU A 145 2.64 15.26 11.26
CA GLU A 145 1.58 14.56 10.53
C GLU A 145 2.12 13.87 9.27
N ASN A 146 1.81 12.58 9.15
CA ASN A 146 1.95 11.82 7.92
C ASN A 146 1.10 12.46 6.83
N ARG A 147 1.64 12.58 5.61
CA ARG A 147 0.93 13.25 4.52
C ARG A 147 1.20 12.61 3.17
N VAL A 148 0.19 12.64 2.31
CA VAL A 148 0.34 12.36 0.89
C VAL A 148 0.90 13.63 0.23
N LEU A 149 2.08 13.52 -0.39
CA LEU A 149 2.67 14.61 -1.16
C LEU A 149 2.18 14.58 -2.61
N VAL A 150 1.96 13.38 -3.15
CA VAL A 150 1.44 13.14 -4.50
C VAL A 150 0.49 11.94 -4.44
N TYR A 151 -0.77 12.13 -4.81
CA TYR A 151 -1.72 11.02 -4.91
C TYR A 151 -1.41 10.18 -6.14
N ALA A 152 -1.45 8.86 -6.04
CA ALA A 152 -1.19 7.97 -7.17
C ALA A 152 -2.26 8.13 -8.26
N LYS A 153 -1.90 7.91 -9.54
CA LYS A 153 -2.90 7.78 -10.61
C LYS A 153 -3.51 6.40 -10.48
N GLU A 154 -4.78 6.35 -10.11
CA GLU A 154 -5.48 5.09 -9.94
C GLU A 154 -5.99 4.52 -11.26
N HIS A 155 -5.74 3.24 -11.49
CA HIS A 155 -6.23 2.48 -12.62
C HIS A 155 -7.45 1.66 -12.21
N GLU A 156 -8.66 2.11 -12.54
CA GLU A 156 -9.90 1.37 -12.21
C GLU A 156 -9.95 0.00 -12.90
N VAL A 157 -9.43 -0.09 -14.13
CA VAL A 157 -9.38 -1.31 -14.93
C VAL A 157 -7.93 -1.74 -15.09
N LEU A 158 -7.60 -2.90 -14.52
CA LEU A 158 -6.29 -3.51 -14.63
C LEU A 158 -6.19 -4.37 -15.91
N ASP A 159 -4.99 -4.49 -16.47
CA ASP A 159 -4.69 -5.45 -17.54
C ASP A 159 -4.75 -6.87 -16.95
N THR A 160 -5.83 -7.58 -17.25
CA THR A 160 -6.15 -8.87 -16.61
C THR A 160 -5.09 -9.93 -16.86
N ARG A 161 -4.45 -9.94 -18.04
CA ARG A 161 -3.40 -10.93 -18.35
C ARG A 161 -2.13 -10.65 -17.57
N LYS A 162 -1.68 -9.38 -17.58
CA LYS A 162 -0.50 -8.98 -16.80
C LYS A 162 -0.72 -9.19 -15.30
N THR A 163 -1.93 -8.88 -14.83
CA THR A 163 -2.31 -9.06 -13.43
C THR A 163 -2.23 -10.52 -13.04
N ASP A 164 -2.80 -11.43 -13.85
CA ASP A 164 -2.77 -12.88 -13.61
C ASP A 164 -1.33 -13.41 -13.50
N ASP A 165 -0.48 -13.11 -14.48
CA ASP A 165 0.91 -13.55 -14.51
C ASP A 165 1.71 -13.05 -13.29
N ILE A 166 1.52 -11.78 -12.91
CA ILE A 166 2.23 -11.17 -11.79
C ILE A 166 1.71 -11.72 -10.46
N PHE A 167 0.39 -11.75 -10.24
CA PHE A 167 -0.19 -12.31 -9.01
C PHE A 167 0.24 -13.74 -8.81
N TYR A 168 0.17 -14.58 -9.85
CA TYR A 168 0.59 -15.97 -9.77
C TYR A 168 2.05 -16.06 -9.33
N THR A 169 2.95 -15.29 -9.95
CA THR A 169 4.37 -15.26 -9.59
C THR A 169 4.59 -14.85 -8.13
N LEU A 170 3.94 -13.78 -7.66
CA LEU A 170 4.09 -13.29 -6.29
C LEU A 170 3.54 -14.29 -5.27
N VAL A 171 2.42 -14.96 -5.56
CA VAL A 171 1.82 -15.98 -4.69
C VAL A 171 2.69 -17.24 -4.55
N GLN A 172 3.38 -17.63 -5.62
CA GLN A 172 4.30 -18.77 -5.58
C GLN A 172 5.55 -18.45 -4.75
N ASN A 173 6.07 -17.23 -4.88
CA ASN A 173 7.37 -16.85 -4.34
C ASN A 173 7.29 -16.21 -2.93
N ASN A 174 6.11 -15.81 -2.46
CA ASN A 174 5.98 -15.12 -1.17
C ASN A 174 4.75 -15.59 -0.37
N SER A 175 4.99 -16.21 0.78
CA SER A 175 3.93 -16.70 1.66
C SER A 175 3.07 -15.59 2.25
N ASP A 176 3.66 -14.46 2.64
CA ASP A 176 2.91 -13.34 3.21
C ASP A 176 1.90 -12.79 2.20
N PHE A 177 2.32 -12.67 0.93
CA PHE A 177 1.47 -12.23 -0.16
C PHE A 177 0.38 -13.25 -0.50
N ARG A 178 0.73 -14.54 -0.55
CA ARG A 178 -0.26 -15.62 -0.72
C ARG A 178 -1.36 -15.58 0.33
N ASP A 179 -0.98 -15.42 1.59
CA ASP A 179 -1.91 -15.33 2.71
C ASP A 179 -2.78 -14.07 2.61
N PHE A 180 -2.19 -12.92 2.22
CA PHE A 180 -2.97 -11.70 1.96
C PHE A 180 -4.06 -11.94 0.90
N VAL A 181 -3.70 -12.55 -0.23
CA VAL A 181 -4.65 -12.86 -1.31
C VAL A 181 -5.75 -13.83 -0.84
N ALA A 182 -5.38 -14.83 -0.02
CA ALA A 182 -6.35 -15.75 0.57
C ALA A 182 -7.36 -15.02 1.47
N ASP A 183 -6.89 -14.10 2.33
CA ASP A 183 -7.74 -13.29 3.20
C ASP A 183 -8.69 -12.40 2.39
N VAL A 184 -8.19 -11.73 1.35
CA VAL A 184 -9.01 -10.91 0.45
C VAL A 184 -10.11 -11.73 -0.21
N ASN A 185 -9.76 -12.90 -0.76
CA ASN A 185 -10.72 -13.80 -1.39
C ASN A 185 -11.79 -14.29 -0.41
N ASN A 186 -11.40 -14.58 0.83
CA ASN A 186 -12.35 -14.98 1.88
C ASN A 186 -13.30 -13.84 2.22
N GLN A 187 -12.81 -12.59 2.35
CA GLN A 187 -13.68 -11.44 2.61
C GLN A 187 -14.69 -11.21 1.47
N ILE A 188 -14.25 -11.32 0.22
CA ILE A 188 -15.14 -11.19 -0.95
C ILE A 188 -16.21 -12.28 -0.94
N LYS A 189 -15.82 -13.55 -0.70
CA LYS A 189 -16.76 -14.69 -0.63
C LYS A 189 -17.76 -14.53 0.50
N THR A 190 -17.33 -14.12 1.69
CA THR A 190 -18.23 -13.91 2.83
C THR A 190 -19.24 -12.80 2.53
N HIS A 191 -18.84 -11.71 1.86
CA HIS A 191 -19.78 -10.68 1.44
C HIS A 191 -20.74 -11.16 0.33
N ALA A 192 -20.25 -11.91 -0.65
CA ALA A 192 -21.10 -12.53 -1.68
C ALA A 192 -22.09 -13.55 -1.08
N GLY A 193 -21.69 -14.29 -0.05
CA GLY A 193 -22.50 -15.30 0.64
C GLY A 193 -23.48 -14.74 1.69
N THR A 194 -23.19 -13.58 2.30
CA THR A 194 -24.06 -12.93 3.31
C THR A 194 -25.27 -12.19 2.72
N ALA A 195 -25.49 -12.30 1.41
CA ALA A 195 -26.82 -12.12 0.83
C ALA A 195 -27.88 -12.98 1.57
N THR A 196 -27.51 -14.08 2.25
CA THR A 196 -28.46 -14.94 2.98
C THR A 196 -28.43 -14.93 4.51
N ASN A 197 -27.54 -14.28 5.28
CA ASN A 197 -27.78 -14.02 6.73
C ASN A 197 -26.73 -13.15 7.46
N SER A 198 -27.24 -12.13 8.18
CA SER A 198 -26.67 -11.40 9.35
C SER A 198 -25.44 -10.46 9.19
N PRO A 199 -25.38 -9.37 10.02
CA PRO A 199 -24.36 -8.33 9.91
C PRO A 199 -23.06 -8.76 10.58
N LEU A 200 -21.97 -8.84 9.82
CA LEU A 200 -20.65 -9.15 10.34
C LEU A 200 -19.94 -7.87 10.78
N CYS A 201 -19.79 -7.75 12.10
CA CYS A 201 -18.75 -6.94 12.72
C CYS A 201 -17.39 -7.52 12.30
N LEU A 202 -16.53 -6.70 11.69
CA LEU A 202 -15.14 -7.06 11.40
C LEU A 202 -14.50 -7.50 12.73
N ARG A 203 -14.07 -8.76 12.82
CA ARG A 203 -13.20 -9.24 13.91
C ARG A 203 -11.82 -9.44 13.33
N PHE A 204 -10.90 -8.57 13.72
CA PHE A 204 -9.46 -8.74 13.63
C PHE A 204 -8.89 -8.38 15.00
#